data_AF-A0A426YJL8-F1
#
_entry.id   AF-A0A426YJL8-F1
#
_cell.length_a   1.000
_cell.length_b   1.000
_cell.length_c   1.000
_cell.angle_alpha   90.00
_cell.angle_beta   90.00
_cell.angle_gamma   90.00
#
_symmetry.space_group_name_H-M   'P 1'
#
loop_
_entity.id
_entity.type
_entity.pdbx_description
1 polymer ?
#
loop_
_entity_poly.entity_id
_entity_poly.type
_entity_poly.pdbx_seq_one_letter_code
_entity_poly.pdbx_strand_id
1 'polypeptide(L)' 'MPMTCHKFGSIDPITAEETSSDGGQFVSSVCWRGKSNMVVAANSTGSIKVMQLV' A
#
# COMPACT_ATOMS: atom_id res chain seq x y z
N MET A 1 -4.19 -21.41 5.94
CA MET A 1 -3.74 -20.77 4.68
C MET A 1 -2.92 -19.55 5.07
N PRO A 2 -1.69 -19.38 4.58
CA PRO A 2 -0.89 -18.20 4.94
C PRO A 2 -1.57 -16.93 4.42
N MET A 3 -1.64 -15.92 5.29
CA MET A 3 -2.26 -14.62 5.04
C MET A 3 -1.26 -13.55 5.49
N THR A 4 -1.04 -12.56 4.65
CA THR A 4 -0.31 -11.34 5.00
C THR A 4 -1.22 -10.14 4.78
N CYS A 5 -1.08 -9.10 5.60
CA CYS A 5 -1.86 -7.89 5.51
C CYS A 5 -0.96 -6.67 5.66
N HIS A 6 -1.29 -5.59 4.97
CA HIS A 6 -0.60 -4.32 5.08
C HIS A 6 -1.63 -3.19 5.10
N LYS A 7 -1.53 -2.31 6.10
CA LYS A 7 -2.35 -1.11 6.18
C LYS A 7 -1.63 0.02 5.45
N PHE A 8 -2.31 0.62 4.47
CA PHE A 8 -1.84 1.85 3.84
C PHE A 8 -2.01 3.02 4.81
N GLY A 9 -0.93 3.78 5.02
CA GLY A 9 -0.99 5.07 5.72
C GLY A 9 -1.26 6.21 4.74
N SER A 10 -1.49 7.40 5.32
CA SER A 10 -1.49 8.66 4.58
C SER A 10 -0.09 9.26 4.59
N ILE A 11 0.38 9.75 3.45
CA ILE A 11 1.64 10.50 3.42
C ILE A 11 1.36 11.93 3.86
N ASP A 12 2.08 12.42 4.88
CA ASP A 12 2.05 13.83 5.25
C ASP A 12 2.80 14.64 4.17
N PRO A 13 2.15 15.63 3.52
CA PRO A 13 2.77 16.40 2.45
C PRO A 13 3.95 17.28 2.90
N ILE A 14 4.11 17.53 4.20
CA ILE A 14 5.20 18.37 4.75
C ILE A 14 6.38 17.50 5.17
N THR A 15 6.11 16.43 5.92
CA THR A 15 7.17 15.57 6.48
C THR A 15 7.53 14.40 5.57
N ALA A 16 6.68 14.08 4.58
CA ALA A 16 6.74 12.88 3.74
C ALA A 16 6.66 11.55 4.52
N GLU A 17 6.33 11.60 5.81
CA GLU A 17 6.20 10.43 6.66
C GLU A 17 4.79 9.81 6.56
N GLU A 18 4.73 8.49 6.73
CA GLU A 18 3.44 7.80 6.81
C GLU A 18 2.76 8.05 8.15
N THR A 19 1.60 8.70 8.09
CA THR A 19 0.72 8.90 9.22
C THR A 19 -0.37 7.83 9.23
N SER A 20 -0.71 7.34 10.43
CA SER A 20 -1.73 6.30 10.65
C SER A 20 -3.18 6.81 10.56
N SER A 21 -3.39 8.06 10.14
CA SER A 21 -4.70 8.71 10.06
C SER A 21 -5.59 8.01 9.03
N ASP A 22 -6.73 7.50 9.49
CA ASP A 22 -7.72 6.76 8.70
C ASP A 22 -8.65 7.73 7.96
N GLY A 23 -8.08 8.59 7.12
CA GLY A 23 -8.79 9.65 6.38
C GLY A 23 -9.80 9.14 5.33
N GLY A 24 -10.42 7.98 5.54
CA GLY A 24 -11.32 7.32 4.59
C GLY A 24 -10.61 6.81 3.34
N GLN A 25 -9.31 6.60 3.41
CA GLN A 25 -8.50 6.13 2.29
C GLN A 25 -8.78 4.66 2.01
N PHE A 26 -8.80 4.28 0.74
CA PHE A 26 -9.01 2.89 0.33
C PHE A 26 -8.01 2.49 -0.74
N VAL A 27 -7.71 1.18 -0.80
CA VAL A 27 -6.89 0.61 -1.87
C VAL A 27 -7.71 0.62 -3.16
N SER A 28 -7.22 1.32 -4.17
CA SER A 28 -7.88 1.49 -5.45
C SER A 28 -7.46 0.44 -6.48
N SER A 29 -6.25 -0.11 -6.36
CA SER A 29 -5.73 -1.13 -7.28
C SER A 29 -4.63 -1.99 -6.66
N VAL A 30 -4.57 -3.25 -7.07
CA VAL A 30 -3.49 -4.20 -6.70
C VAL A 30 -3.05 -4.98 -7.93
N CYS A 31 -1.74 -5.21 -8.07
CA CYS A 31 -1.16 -5.98 -9.16
C CYS A 31 -0.04 -6.89 -8.63
N TRP A 32 -0.13 -8.19 -8.93
CA TRP A 32 0.91 -9.17 -8.61
C TRP A 32 1.83 -9.37 -9.81
N ARG A 33 3.15 -9.36 -9.60
CA ARG A 33 4.13 -9.73 -10.64
C ARG A 33 4.36 -11.25 -10.68
N GLY A 34 3.70 -11.97 -11.60
CA GLY A 34 3.57 -13.44 -11.55
C GLY A 34 4.85 -14.28 -11.43
N LYS A 35 6.01 -13.74 -11.79
CA LYS A 35 7.33 -14.40 -11.67
C LYS A 35 8.14 -13.97 -10.43
N SER A 36 7.49 -13.38 -9.43
CA SER A 36 8.13 -12.98 -8.18
C SER A 36 7.11 -12.85 -7.06
N ASN A 37 7.58 -12.80 -5.83
CA ASN A 37 6.76 -12.49 -4.67
C ASN A 37 6.55 -10.97 -4.52
N MET A 38 6.41 -10.23 -5.63
CA MET A 38 6.25 -8.78 -5.59
C MET A 38 4.82 -8.38 -5.92
N VAL A 39 4.29 -7.46 -5.12
CA VAL A 39 2.96 -6.87 -5.29
C VAL A 39 3.11 -5.35 -5.36
N VAL A 40 2.37 -4.73 -6.25
CA VAL A 40 2.20 -3.28 -6.30
C VAL A 40 0.78 -2.96 -5.89
N ALA A 41 0.61 -1.98 -5.02
CA ALA A 41 -0.70 -1.50 -4.60
C ALA A 41 -0.77 0.02 -4.66
N ALA A 42 -1.94 0.53 -5.05
CA ALA A 42 -2.24 1.95 -5.12
C ALA A 42 -3.49 2.27 -4.29
N ASN A 43 -3.53 3.45 -3.68
CA ASN A 43 -4.67 3.93 -2.90
C ASN A 43 -5.37 5.13 -3.57
N SER A 44 -6.48 5.58 -2.97
CA SER A 44 -7.28 6.71 -3.45
C SER A 44 -6.58 8.08 -3.41
N THR A 45 -5.45 8.20 -2.71
CA THR A 45 -4.66 9.43 -2.66
C THR A 45 -3.53 9.48 -3.70
N GLY A 46 -3.41 8.44 -4.55
CA GLY A 46 -2.39 8.37 -5.58
C GLY A 46 -1.03 7.84 -5.08
N SER A 47 -0.96 7.29 -3.86
CA SER A 47 0.26 6.68 -3.33
C SER A 47 0.43 5.27 -3.92
N ILE A 48 1.65 4.94 -4.36
CA ILE A 48 2.01 3.63 -4.92
C ILE A 48 3.07 2.98 -4.03
N LYS A 49 2.83 1.74 -3.60
CA LYS A 49 3.81 0.93 -2.85
C LYS A 49 4.17 -0.34 -3.59
N VAL A 50 5.46 -0.67 -3.56
CA VAL A 50 6.01 -1.95 -4.01
C VAL A 50 6.36 -2.78 -2.79
N MET A 51 5.82 -3.99 -2.71
CA MET A 51 5.92 -4.85 -1.53
C MET A 51 6.37 -6.26 -1.92
N GLN A 52 7.01 -6.95 -0.99
CA GLN A 52 7.31 -8.36 -1.11
C GLN A 52 6.36 -9.18 -0.25
N LEU A 53 5.76 -10.22 -0.83
CA LEU A 53 5.02 -11.26 -0.11
C LEU A 53 6.03 -12.18 0.58
N VAL A 54 5.89 -12.28 1.90
CA VAL A 54 6.70 -13.12 2.80
C VAL A 54 5.81 -14.09 3.57
#